data_AF-A0A2A2L6D7-F1
#
_entry.id   AF-A0A2A2L6D7-F1
#
_cell.length_a   1.000
_cell.length_b   1.000
_cell.length_c   1.000
_cell.angle_alpha   90.00
_cell.angle_beta   90.00
_cell.angle_gamma   90.00
#
_symmetry.space_group_name_H-M   'P 1'
#
loop_
_entity.id
_entity.type
_entity.pdbx_description
1 polymer ?
#
loop_
_entity_poly.entity_id
_entity_poly.type
_entity_poly.pdbx_seq_one_letter_code
_entity_poly.pdbx_strand_id
1 'polypeptide(L)'
;MLSTILLPLVTIAGRIQDDFNCTYVVTSGALAGNVVYSPLATSCTDTLPAESCEVLFKGSSEGPVVPDSIDSSRPVNCYSFQNGPIIENQKKMSIMSCPSYCGYCCQTKAFQCANPNPDNLDCHSITPQACMDPEQKPMLAKNCPAKCGLCDYHPEGVEPTDGPAPNPNSSNENKGNGSGEKKNCKYAPDKAKDCKVWHSRGFCQNSHYTTEYKKKYCSTTCKICI
;
A
#
# COMPACT_ATOMS: atom_id res chain seq x y z
N MET A 1 60.20 -6.81 -0.14
CA MET A 1 59.62 -5.72 -0.95
C MET A 1 58.24 -6.16 -1.41
N LEU A 2 57.27 -5.23 -1.28
CA LEU A 2 55.87 -5.25 -1.73
C LEU A 2 54.96 -6.38 -1.24
N SER A 3 54.34 -6.14 -0.09
CA SER A 3 53.07 -6.76 0.29
C SER A 3 51.94 -6.09 -0.50
N THR A 4 51.37 -6.79 -1.49
CA THR A 4 50.19 -6.32 -2.22
C THR A 4 48.97 -6.43 -1.31
N ILE A 5 48.54 -5.30 -0.75
CA ILE A 5 47.25 -5.16 -0.09
C ILE A 5 46.18 -5.29 -1.17
N LEU A 6 45.55 -6.45 -1.24
CA LEU A 6 44.35 -6.68 -2.04
C LEU A 6 43.21 -5.92 -1.34
N LEU A 7 42.96 -4.67 -1.71
CA LEU A 7 41.71 -4.01 -1.35
C LEU A 7 40.58 -4.78 -2.05
N PRO A 8 39.57 -5.30 -1.33
CA PRO A 8 38.40 -5.83 -1.99
C PRO A 8 37.74 -4.66 -2.70
N LEU A 9 37.66 -4.71 -4.04
CA LEU A 9 36.70 -3.89 -4.77
C LEU A 9 35.31 -4.33 -4.30
N VAL A 10 34.75 -3.60 -3.33
CA VAL A 10 33.34 -3.72 -3.01
C VAL A 10 32.60 -3.11 -4.18
N THR A 11 32.26 -3.92 -5.18
CA THR A 11 31.29 -3.52 -6.21
C THR A 11 29.92 -3.47 -5.55
N ILE A 12 29.60 -2.37 -4.86
CA ILE A 12 28.24 -2.08 -4.39
C ILE A 12 27.44 -1.56 -5.59
N ALA A 13 27.26 -2.41 -6.60
CA ALA A 13 26.22 -2.17 -7.58
C ALA A 13 24.93 -2.66 -6.93
N GLY A 14 24.15 -1.75 -6.35
CA GLY A 14 22.81 -2.08 -5.85
C GLY A 14 22.02 -2.85 -6.91
N ARG A 15 21.18 -3.79 -6.46
CA ARG A 15 20.34 -4.63 -7.34
C ARG A 15 19.31 -3.84 -8.16
N ILE A 16 19.10 -2.57 -7.81
CA ILE A 16 18.22 -1.63 -8.51
C ILE A 16 19.08 -0.84 -9.50
N GLN A 17 18.93 -1.13 -10.80
CA GLN A 17 19.77 -0.53 -11.85
C GLN A 17 18.97 0.23 -12.91
N ASP A 18 17.77 -0.25 -13.23
CA ASP A 18 17.02 0.27 -14.37
C ASP A 18 15.83 1.14 -13.97
N ASP A 19 15.06 0.68 -12.97
CA ASP A 19 13.85 1.35 -12.55
C ASP A 19 13.88 1.83 -11.10
N PHE A 20 14.17 3.12 -10.95
CA PHE A 20 14.23 3.84 -9.68
C PHE A 20 12.86 4.36 -9.18
N ASN A 21 11.75 4.03 -9.86
CA ASN A 21 10.43 4.42 -9.36
C ASN A 21 10.18 3.84 -7.95
N CYS A 22 9.58 4.64 -7.07
CA CYS A 22 9.32 4.28 -5.67
C CYS A 22 10.58 3.96 -4.85
N THR A 23 11.73 4.54 -5.17
CA THR A 23 12.98 4.37 -4.41
C THR A 23 13.38 5.63 -3.64
N TYR A 24 14.28 5.47 -2.68
CA TYR A 24 14.96 6.58 -2.01
C TYR A 24 16.39 6.20 -1.64
N VAL A 25 17.24 7.20 -1.42
CA VAL A 25 18.61 7.00 -0.91
C VAL A 25 18.56 6.94 0.62
N VAL A 26 19.08 5.87 1.19
CA VAL A 26 19.22 5.73 2.64
C VAL A 26 20.32 6.69 3.12
N THR A 27 20.03 7.55 4.10
CA THR A 27 20.97 8.57 4.58
C THR A 27 21.64 8.25 5.91
N SER A 28 21.21 7.18 6.59
CA SER A 28 21.72 6.81 7.92
C SER A 28 21.69 5.29 8.14
N GLY A 29 22.48 4.81 9.12
CA GLY A 29 22.56 3.39 9.46
C GLY A 29 23.42 2.56 8.51
N ALA A 30 23.35 1.23 8.66
CA ALA A 30 24.21 0.28 7.96
C ALA A 30 24.02 0.25 6.42
N LEU A 31 22.88 0.73 5.93
CA LEU A 31 22.56 0.80 4.51
C LEU A 31 22.80 2.20 3.91
N ALA A 32 23.37 3.15 4.66
CA ALA A 32 23.57 4.52 4.20
C ALA A 32 24.33 4.57 2.86
N GLY A 33 23.85 5.41 1.93
CA GLY A 33 24.36 5.55 0.57
C GLY A 33 23.73 4.60 -0.46
N ASN A 34 22.96 3.59 -0.02
CA ASN A 34 22.28 2.69 -0.95
C ASN A 34 20.92 3.25 -1.40
N VAL A 35 20.51 2.87 -2.61
CA VAL A 35 19.15 3.06 -3.11
C VAL A 35 18.33 1.83 -2.77
N VAL A 36 17.19 2.03 -2.12
CA VAL A 36 16.24 0.96 -1.76
C VAL A 36 14.82 1.35 -2.16
N TYR A 37 13.92 0.38 -2.29
CA TYR A 37 12.50 0.67 -2.46
C TYR A 37 11.91 1.26 -1.18
N SER A 38 11.14 2.33 -1.31
CA SER A 38 10.40 2.96 -0.22
C SER A 38 9.33 2.00 0.33
N PRO A 39 8.94 2.11 1.61
CA PRO A 39 7.75 1.42 2.12
C PRO A 39 6.48 1.71 1.29
N LEU A 40 6.42 2.89 0.64
CA LEU A 40 5.33 3.25 -0.26
C LEU A 40 5.30 2.42 -1.55
N ALA A 41 6.38 1.71 -1.90
CA ALA A 41 6.42 0.81 -3.06
C ALA A 41 5.44 -0.36 -2.93
N THR A 42 5.13 -0.79 -1.69
CA THR A 42 4.26 -1.95 -1.41
C THR A 42 3.09 -1.61 -0.48
N SER A 43 2.81 -0.33 -0.22
CA SER A 43 1.78 0.13 0.72
C SER A 43 0.33 0.04 0.20
N CYS A 44 0.11 -0.63 -0.93
CA CYS A 44 -1.19 -0.90 -1.52
C CYS A 44 -1.40 -2.41 -1.67
N THR A 45 -2.60 -2.81 -2.11
CA THR A 45 -2.90 -4.20 -2.42
C THR A 45 -2.88 -4.46 -3.92
N ASP A 46 -2.48 -5.66 -4.30
CA ASP A 46 -2.60 -6.12 -5.67
C ASP A 46 -4.08 -6.31 -6.04
N THR A 47 -4.41 -5.99 -7.29
CA THR A 47 -5.75 -6.25 -7.83
C THR A 47 -5.92 -7.73 -8.14
N LEU A 48 -4.83 -8.39 -8.56
CA LEU A 48 -4.80 -9.84 -8.80
C LEU A 48 -4.34 -10.62 -7.54
N PRO A 49 -4.73 -11.90 -7.42
CA PRO A 49 -4.19 -12.79 -6.40
C PRO A 49 -2.67 -12.93 -6.49
N ALA A 50 -2.03 -13.20 -5.35
CA ALA A 50 -0.56 -13.28 -5.24
C ALA A 50 0.04 -14.31 -6.22
N GLU A 51 -0.60 -15.47 -6.37
CA GLU A 51 -0.16 -16.52 -7.31
C GLU A 51 -0.22 -16.06 -8.78
N SER A 52 -1.21 -15.22 -9.12
CA SER A 52 -1.32 -14.65 -10.46
C SER A 52 -0.23 -13.61 -10.70
N CYS A 53 0.06 -12.78 -9.70
CA CYS A 53 1.16 -11.82 -9.78
C CYS A 53 2.51 -12.52 -9.92
N GLU A 54 2.73 -13.62 -9.20
CA GLU A 54 3.96 -14.40 -9.32
C GLU A 54 4.11 -15.00 -10.73
N VAL A 55 3.07 -15.64 -11.26
CA VAL A 55 3.10 -16.23 -12.61
C VAL A 55 3.36 -15.17 -13.69
N LEU A 56 2.73 -13.99 -13.57
CA LEU A 56 2.84 -12.94 -14.59
C LEU A 56 4.16 -12.18 -14.51
N PHE A 57 4.63 -11.88 -13.30
CA PHE A 57 5.64 -10.85 -13.10
C PHE A 57 6.96 -11.32 -12.50
N LYS A 58 7.07 -12.53 -11.93
CA LYS A 58 8.33 -12.99 -11.30
C LYS A 58 9.54 -12.92 -12.25
N GLY A 59 9.36 -13.31 -13.51
CA GLY A 59 10.47 -13.43 -14.47
C GLY A 59 11.62 -14.25 -13.88
N SER A 60 12.85 -13.74 -13.96
CA SER A 60 14.06 -14.34 -13.38
C SER A 60 14.40 -13.88 -11.96
N SER A 61 13.51 -13.10 -11.31
CA SER A 61 13.77 -12.55 -9.97
C SER A 61 13.39 -13.52 -8.84
N GLU A 62 13.87 -13.21 -7.63
CA GLU A 62 13.60 -14.03 -6.43
C GLU A 62 12.16 -13.90 -5.91
N GLY A 63 11.39 -12.89 -6.34
CA GLY A 63 10.02 -12.70 -5.89
C GLY A 63 9.57 -11.23 -5.87
N PRO A 64 8.53 -10.90 -5.07
CA PRO A 64 8.03 -9.53 -4.98
C PRO A 64 9.07 -8.55 -4.44
N VAL A 65 8.86 -7.26 -4.71
CA VAL A 65 9.68 -6.19 -4.14
C VAL A 65 9.56 -6.17 -2.62
N VAL A 66 10.70 -6.08 -1.95
CA VAL A 66 10.82 -5.87 -0.50
C VAL A 66 11.35 -4.45 -0.24
N PRO A 67 10.59 -3.60 0.49
CA PRO A 67 11.06 -2.28 0.90
C PRO A 67 12.29 -2.33 1.81
N ASP A 68 13.03 -1.22 1.85
CA ASP A 68 14.16 -0.99 2.76
C ASP A 68 15.25 -2.07 2.70
N SER A 69 15.34 -2.78 1.56
CA SER A 69 16.28 -3.86 1.31
C SER A 69 17.19 -3.53 0.13
N ILE A 70 18.47 -3.86 0.27
CA ILE A 70 19.48 -3.75 -0.80
C ILE A 70 19.53 -4.99 -1.69
N ASP A 71 18.95 -6.09 -1.23
CA ASP A 71 18.94 -7.39 -1.92
C ASP A 71 17.71 -7.55 -2.81
N SER A 72 16.70 -6.71 -2.62
CA SER A 72 15.48 -6.70 -3.43
C SER A 72 15.68 -5.98 -4.76
N SER A 73 15.46 -6.69 -5.87
CA SER A 73 15.30 -6.09 -7.20
C SER A 73 13.84 -6.19 -7.66
N ARG A 74 13.34 -5.18 -8.36
CA ARG A 74 12.05 -5.26 -9.03
C ARG A 74 12.11 -6.36 -10.10
N PRO A 75 11.15 -7.31 -10.11
CA PRO A 75 11.08 -8.32 -11.16
C PRO A 75 11.10 -7.68 -12.54
N VAL A 76 11.97 -8.16 -13.44
CA VAL A 76 12.16 -7.56 -14.77
C VAL A 76 10.85 -7.51 -15.58
N ASN A 77 10.00 -8.53 -15.42
CA ASN A 77 8.70 -8.58 -16.08
C ASN A 77 7.72 -7.54 -15.54
N CYS A 78 7.99 -6.88 -14.41
CA CYS A 78 7.17 -5.76 -13.96
C CYS A 78 7.31 -4.52 -14.85
N TYR A 79 8.38 -4.40 -15.64
CA TYR A 79 8.64 -3.19 -16.43
C TYR A 79 9.21 -3.45 -17.81
N SER A 80 9.57 -4.68 -18.14
CA SER A 80 10.22 -5.06 -19.40
C SER A 80 9.79 -6.48 -19.81
N PHE A 81 10.27 -6.93 -20.96
CA PHE A 81 10.26 -8.34 -21.34
C PHE A 81 11.72 -8.81 -21.41
N GLN A 82 12.09 -9.77 -20.54
CA GLN A 82 13.50 -10.14 -20.33
C GLN A 82 14.34 -8.93 -19.86
N ASN A 83 15.68 -9.04 -19.79
CA ASN A 83 16.59 -7.96 -19.37
C ASN A 83 16.68 -6.79 -20.40
N GLY A 84 15.56 -6.43 -21.04
CA GLY A 84 15.43 -5.35 -22.02
C GLY A 84 15.06 -4.00 -21.38
N PRO A 85 14.92 -2.93 -22.18
CA PRO A 85 14.60 -1.59 -21.68
C PRO A 85 13.21 -1.53 -21.01
N ILE A 86 12.95 -0.45 -20.27
CA ILE A 86 11.61 -0.20 -19.71
C ILE A 86 10.58 -0.06 -20.84
N ILE A 87 9.54 -0.89 -20.77
CA ILE A 87 8.37 -0.90 -21.63
C ILE A 87 7.20 -0.33 -20.85
N GLU A 88 6.80 0.90 -21.19
CA GLU A 88 5.81 1.66 -20.43
C GLU A 88 4.46 0.95 -20.31
N ASN A 89 4.02 0.23 -21.36
CA ASN A 89 2.78 -0.54 -21.30
C ASN A 89 2.88 -1.72 -20.32
N GLN A 90 4.04 -2.38 -20.25
CA GLN A 90 4.27 -3.47 -19.30
C GLN A 90 4.25 -2.92 -17.87
N LYS A 91 4.95 -1.80 -17.64
CA LYS A 91 4.91 -1.08 -16.37
C LYS A 91 3.49 -0.67 -15.97
N LYS A 92 2.70 -0.12 -16.90
CA LYS A 92 1.28 0.23 -16.64
C LYS A 92 0.44 -0.97 -16.25
N MET A 93 0.62 -2.12 -16.92
CA MET A 93 -0.06 -3.36 -16.53
C MET A 93 0.31 -3.77 -15.11
N SER A 94 1.59 -3.70 -14.75
CA SER A 94 2.05 -3.97 -13.38
C SER A 94 1.45 -3.02 -12.35
N ILE A 95 1.40 -1.71 -12.65
CA ILE A 95 0.80 -0.70 -11.77
C ILE A 95 -0.69 -0.98 -11.53
N MET A 96 -1.43 -1.42 -12.56
CA MET A 96 -2.87 -1.68 -12.43
C MET A 96 -3.19 -3.04 -11.80
N SER A 97 -2.42 -4.07 -12.12
CA SER A 97 -2.75 -5.45 -11.76
C SER A 97 -2.06 -5.91 -10.49
N CYS A 98 -0.76 -5.66 -10.36
CA CYS A 98 0.07 -6.14 -9.24
C CYS A 98 1.05 -5.06 -8.72
N PRO A 99 0.55 -3.86 -8.34
CA PRO A 99 1.41 -2.76 -7.92
C PRO A 99 2.20 -3.04 -6.64
N SER A 100 1.69 -3.86 -5.71
CA SER A 100 2.42 -4.20 -4.49
C SER A 100 3.52 -5.21 -4.78
N TYR A 101 3.19 -6.32 -5.46
CA TYR A 101 4.17 -7.32 -5.91
C TYR A 101 5.33 -6.68 -6.68
N CYS A 102 4.99 -5.79 -7.61
CA CYS A 102 5.97 -5.14 -8.45
C CYS A 102 6.65 -3.93 -7.80
N GLY A 103 6.25 -3.43 -6.64
CA GLY A 103 6.88 -2.25 -6.02
C GLY A 103 6.50 -0.91 -6.67
N TYR A 104 5.27 -0.79 -7.17
CA TYR A 104 4.69 0.36 -7.87
C TYR A 104 3.55 1.05 -7.13
N CYS A 105 3.26 0.71 -5.87
CA CYS A 105 2.15 1.35 -5.16
C CYS A 105 2.22 2.89 -5.17
N CYS A 106 3.42 3.48 -5.07
CA CYS A 106 3.61 4.94 -5.16
C CYS A 106 3.22 5.55 -6.53
N GLN A 107 3.07 4.73 -7.57
CA GLN A 107 2.66 5.10 -8.92
C GLN A 107 1.18 4.79 -9.19
N THR A 108 0.44 4.30 -8.19
CA THR A 108 -1.01 4.13 -8.32
C THR A 108 -1.73 5.45 -8.04
N LYS A 109 -2.96 5.59 -8.56
CA LYS A 109 -3.76 6.81 -8.37
C LYS A 109 -3.94 7.18 -6.90
N ALA A 110 -4.00 6.19 -6.02
CA ALA A 110 -4.09 6.37 -4.58
C ALA A 110 -2.93 7.19 -3.98
N PHE A 111 -1.75 7.23 -4.63
CA PHE A 111 -0.56 7.92 -4.14
C PHE A 111 -0.13 9.10 -5.05
N GLN A 112 -0.75 9.26 -6.22
CA GLN A 112 -0.40 10.27 -7.22
C GLN A 112 -1.14 11.61 -7.01
N CYS A 113 -0.89 12.27 -5.88
CA CYS A 113 -1.32 13.64 -5.62
C CYS A 113 -0.30 14.37 -4.73
N ALA A 114 -0.52 15.65 -4.45
CA ALA A 114 0.33 16.39 -3.51
C ALA A 114 -0.13 16.16 -2.06
N ASN A 115 0.80 16.21 -1.11
CA ASN A 115 0.48 16.38 0.31
C ASN A 115 0.43 17.88 0.63
N PRO A 116 -0.71 18.44 1.06
CA PRO A 116 -0.77 19.85 1.48
C PRO A 116 0.17 20.24 2.63
N ASN A 117 0.47 19.31 3.55
CA ASN A 117 1.50 19.46 4.59
C ASN A 117 1.42 20.80 5.39
N PRO A 118 0.32 21.05 6.12
CA PRO A 118 0.17 22.28 6.90
C PRO A 118 1.18 22.35 8.05
N ASP A 119 1.46 23.56 8.55
CA ASP A 119 2.52 23.83 9.54
C ASP A 119 2.47 22.97 10.82
N ASN A 120 1.29 22.47 11.19
CA ASN A 120 1.08 21.63 12.38
C ASN A 120 1.04 20.12 12.10
N LEU A 121 1.33 19.68 10.87
CA LEU A 121 1.30 18.27 10.48
C LEU A 121 2.36 17.96 9.42
N ASP A 122 3.47 17.35 9.84
CA ASP A 122 4.48 16.84 8.92
C ASP A 122 4.10 15.47 8.36
N CYS A 123 3.75 15.42 7.09
CA CYS A 123 3.41 14.19 6.39
C CYS A 123 4.56 13.17 6.35
N HIS A 124 5.82 13.57 6.51
CA HIS A 124 6.94 12.61 6.57
C HIS A 124 6.92 11.79 7.86
N SER A 125 6.46 12.39 8.97
CA SER A 125 6.37 11.76 10.29
C SER A 125 5.20 10.77 10.45
N ILE A 126 4.22 10.81 9.53
CA ILE A 126 3.04 9.94 9.59
C ILE A 126 3.43 8.48 9.41
N THR A 127 3.04 7.66 10.38
CA THR A 127 3.30 6.23 10.38
C THR A 127 2.31 5.49 9.47
N PRO A 128 2.67 4.33 8.91
CA PRO A 128 1.72 3.49 8.17
C PRO A 128 0.46 3.16 8.98
N GLN A 129 0.62 2.91 10.29
CA GLN A 129 -0.51 2.62 11.17
C GLN A 129 -1.49 3.80 11.27
N ALA A 130 -0.99 5.04 11.29
CA ALA A 130 -1.84 6.22 11.30
C ALA A 130 -2.64 6.38 10.01
N CYS A 131 -2.05 6.07 8.85
CA CYS A 131 -2.75 6.06 7.57
C CYS A 131 -3.89 5.01 7.52
N MET A 132 -3.78 3.95 8.32
CA MET A 132 -4.78 2.89 8.40
C MET A 132 -5.85 3.14 9.46
N ASP A 133 -5.65 4.07 10.40
CA ASP A 133 -6.63 4.35 11.45
C ASP A 133 -7.89 5.03 10.86
N PRO A 134 -9.10 4.48 11.03
CA PRO A 134 -10.31 5.03 10.41
C PRO A 134 -10.66 6.40 10.98
N GLU A 135 -10.22 6.70 12.21
CA GLU A 135 -10.45 8.00 12.85
C GLU A 135 -9.50 9.07 12.28
N GLN A 136 -8.29 8.70 11.87
CA GLN A 136 -7.31 9.61 11.29
C GLN A 136 -7.46 9.75 9.77
N LYS A 137 -8.03 8.74 9.12
CA LYS A 137 -8.16 8.66 7.66
C LYS A 137 -8.77 9.92 7.01
N PRO A 138 -9.85 10.55 7.54
CA PRO A 138 -10.39 11.78 6.95
C PRO A 138 -9.40 12.95 6.99
N MET A 139 -8.70 13.15 8.11
CA MET A 139 -7.69 14.20 8.26
C MET A 139 -6.49 13.95 7.34
N LEU A 140 -6.02 12.71 7.29
CA LEU A 140 -4.87 12.34 6.48
C LEU A 140 -5.18 12.33 4.97
N ALA A 141 -6.41 12.00 4.56
CA ALA A 141 -6.83 12.18 3.18
C ALA A 141 -6.82 13.66 2.74
N LYS A 142 -7.13 14.58 3.65
CA LYS A 142 -7.07 16.01 3.36
C LYS A 142 -5.64 16.54 3.33
N ASN A 143 -4.81 16.15 4.30
CA ASN A 143 -3.54 16.83 4.55
C ASN A 143 -2.30 16.06 4.09
N CYS A 144 -2.37 14.72 4.06
CA CYS A 144 -1.28 13.82 3.69
C CYS A 144 -1.73 12.66 2.76
N PRO A 145 -2.56 12.91 1.72
CA PRO A 145 -3.15 11.84 0.93
C PRO A 145 -2.11 10.97 0.21
N ALA A 146 -1.07 11.56 -0.36
CA ALA A 146 -0.04 10.81 -1.07
C ALA A 146 0.85 10.00 -0.13
N LYS A 147 1.07 10.47 1.11
CA LYS A 147 1.76 9.68 2.13
C LYS A 147 0.96 8.42 2.50
N CYS A 148 -0.37 8.53 2.51
CA CYS A 148 -1.26 7.50 3.01
C CYS A 148 -1.98 6.67 1.95
N GLY A 149 -1.78 6.93 0.66
CA GLY A 149 -2.51 6.22 -0.39
C GLY A 149 -4.00 6.60 -0.42
N LEU A 150 -4.32 7.88 -0.21
CA LEU A 150 -5.69 8.40 -0.07
C LEU A 150 -6.03 9.46 -1.13
N CYS A 151 -5.25 9.58 -2.21
CA CYS A 151 -5.50 10.56 -3.28
C CYS A 151 -6.85 10.35 -4.02
N ASP A 152 -7.36 9.12 -4.03
CA ASP A 152 -8.68 8.75 -4.56
C ASP A 152 -9.70 8.43 -3.45
N TYR A 153 -9.36 8.74 -2.19
CA TYR A 153 -10.26 8.52 -1.07
C TYR A 153 -11.31 9.63 -1.01
N HIS A 154 -12.57 9.20 -1.09
CA HIS A 154 -13.72 10.03 -0.80
C HIS A 154 -14.38 9.47 0.48
N PRO A 155 -14.43 10.22 1.60
CA PRO A 155 -15.18 9.77 2.77
C PRO A 155 -16.67 9.65 2.40
N GLU A 156 -17.27 8.49 2.64
CA GLU A 156 -18.72 8.33 2.48
C GLU A 156 -19.45 9.32 3.41
N GLY A 157 -20.31 10.16 2.83
CA GLY A 157 -21.12 11.14 3.57
C GLY A 157 -20.57 12.57 3.60
N VAL A 158 -19.53 12.90 2.83
CA VAL A 158 -19.16 14.28 2.52
C VAL A 158 -19.28 14.48 1.01
N GLU A 159 -20.43 15.01 0.57
CA GLU A 159 -20.56 15.52 -0.80
C GLU A 159 -19.49 16.62 -1.03
N PRO A 160 -18.88 16.71 -2.22
CA PRO A 160 -18.06 17.86 -2.60
C PRO A 160 -18.92 19.12 -2.48
N THR A 161 -18.59 20.03 -1.56
CA THR A 161 -19.42 21.22 -1.24
C THR A 161 -19.36 22.34 -2.28
N ASP A 162 -19.08 22.04 -3.55
CA ASP A 162 -19.01 23.03 -4.62
C ASP A 162 -20.27 23.04 -5.52
N GLY A 163 -21.38 22.44 -5.07
CA GLY A 163 -22.68 22.48 -5.73
C GLY A 163 -23.77 23.14 -4.88
N PRO A 164 -24.77 23.82 -5.48
CA PRO A 164 -25.89 24.41 -4.75
C PRO A 164 -26.69 23.32 -4.02
N ALA A 165 -27.01 23.60 -2.76
CA ALA A 165 -27.61 22.69 -1.79
C ALA A 165 -28.76 21.80 -2.33
N PRO A 166 -28.79 20.49 -2.01
CA PRO A 166 -29.96 19.67 -2.26
C PRO A 166 -31.12 20.04 -1.33
N ASN A 167 -32.29 20.16 -1.93
CA ASN A 167 -33.60 20.44 -1.33
C ASN A 167 -33.96 19.43 -0.21
N PRO A 168 -34.36 19.87 0.99
CA PRO A 168 -34.70 18.98 2.09
C PRO A 168 -36.12 18.44 1.90
N ASN A 169 -36.30 17.41 1.08
CA ASN A 169 -37.46 16.54 1.11
C ASN A 169 -37.19 15.24 0.34
N SER A 170 -36.65 14.23 1.04
CA SER A 170 -36.99 12.84 0.74
C SER A 170 -36.67 11.97 1.97
N SER A 171 -37.68 11.78 2.80
CA SER A 171 -37.76 10.64 3.71
C SER A 171 -37.76 9.36 2.87
N ASN A 172 -36.85 8.43 3.14
CA ASN A 172 -37.26 7.03 3.12
C ASN A 172 -36.39 6.17 4.04
N GLU A 173 -37.08 5.64 5.04
CA GLU A 173 -36.63 4.60 5.94
C GLU A 173 -36.38 3.32 5.14
N ASN A 174 -35.34 2.57 5.51
CA ASN A 174 -35.46 1.12 5.54
C ASN A 174 -34.53 0.52 6.58
N LYS A 175 -35.11 0.28 7.76
CA LYS A 175 -34.53 -0.47 8.87
C LYS A 175 -34.68 -1.96 8.56
N GLY A 176 -33.65 -2.55 7.96
CA GLY A 176 -33.54 -3.99 7.77
C GLY A 176 -33.12 -4.69 9.07
N ASN A 177 -34.09 -5.33 9.72
CA ASN A 177 -33.96 -6.17 10.91
C ASN A 177 -33.27 -7.49 10.55
N GLY A 178 -32.34 -7.98 11.39
CA GLY A 178 -31.61 -9.22 11.17
C GLY A 178 -31.10 -9.81 12.47
N SER A 179 -32.00 -10.44 13.22
CA SER A 179 -31.69 -11.28 14.38
C SER A 179 -30.93 -12.53 13.93
N GLY A 180 -29.67 -12.66 14.38
CA GLY A 180 -28.84 -13.84 14.19
C GLY A 180 -28.11 -14.19 15.49
N GLU A 181 -28.51 -15.31 16.07
CA GLU A 181 -28.05 -16.03 17.25
C GLU A 181 -26.58 -15.79 17.69
N LYS A 182 -26.41 -15.36 18.94
CA LYS A 182 -25.09 -15.22 19.60
C LYS A 182 -24.43 -16.58 19.78
N LYS A 183 -23.51 -16.96 18.89
CA LYS A 183 -22.44 -17.92 19.21
C LYS A 183 -21.29 -17.19 19.88
N ASN A 184 -20.79 -17.79 20.96
CA ASN A 184 -19.90 -17.17 21.93
C ASN A 184 -18.52 -16.92 21.32
N CYS A 185 -18.37 -15.74 20.75
CA CYS A 185 -17.15 -15.24 20.15
C CYS A 185 -16.40 -14.42 21.19
N LYS A 186 -15.12 -14.77 21.47
CA LYS A 186 -14.29 -14.03 22.44
C LYS A 186 -14.05 -12.56 22.02
N TYR A 187 -14.28 -12.24 20.75
CA TYR A 187 -14.08 -10.91 20.18
C TYR A 187 -15.41 -10.26 19.78
N ALA A 188 -15.49 -8.94 19.89
CA ALA A 188 -16.65 -8.16 19.46
C ALA A 188 -16.90 -8.33 17.95
N PRO A 189 -18.15 -8.22 17.47
CA PRO A 189 -18.49 -8.29 16.03
C PRO A 189 -17.87 -7.13 15.23
N ASP A 190 -18.03 -7.16 13.90
CA ASP A 190 -17.55 -6.09 13.02
C ASP A 190 -18.01 -4.70 13.51
N LYS A 191 -17.04 -3.80 13.70
CA LYS A 191 -17.25 -2.42 14.14
C LYS A 191 -17.27 -1.45 12.96
N ALA A 192 -16.48 -1.71 11.92
CA ALA A 192 -16.45 -0.88 10.71
C ALA A 192 -17.57 -1.28 9.75
N LYS A 193 -18.22 -0.31 9.12
CA LYS A 193 -19.30 -0.54 8.15
C LYS A 193 -18.78 -1.15 6.84
N ASP A 194 -17.52 -0.87 6.51
CA ASP A 194 -16.92 -1.23 5.22
C ASP A 194 -16.21 -2.58 5.22
N CYS A 195 -16.37 -3.41 6.26
CA CYS A 195 -15.64 -4.66 6.39
C CYS A 195 -15.74 -5.56 5.15
N LYS A 196 -16.92 -5.62 4.51
CA LYS A 196 -17.11 -6.35 3.24
C LYS A 196 -16.21 -5.82 2.11
N VAL A 197 -16.14 -4.49 1.95
CA VAL A 197 -15.32 -3.84 0.93
C VAL A 197 -13.84 -4.04 1.25
N TRP A 198 -13.45 -3.82 2.50
CA TRP A 198 -12.07 -4.02 2.95
C TRP A 198 -11.61 -5.46 2.76
N HIS A 199 -12.46 -6.45 3.07
CA HIS A 199 -12.19 -7.87 2.81
C HIS A 199 -11.98 -8.13 1.32
N SER A 200 -12.84 -7.59 0.44
CA SER A 200 -12.67 -7.75 -1.02
C SER A 200 -11.37 -7.14 -1.55
N ARG A 201 -10.82 -6.15 -0.86
CA ARG A 201 -9.55 -5.47 -1.17
C ARG A 201 -8.34 -6.06 -0.43
N GLY A 202 -8.49 -7.23 0.19
CA GLY A 202 -7.39 -7.98 0.82
C GLY A 202 -7.07 -7.58 2.26
N PHE A 203 -7.92 -6.79 2.95
CA PHE A 203 -7.69 -6.37 4.33
C PHE A 203 -7.39 -7.53 5.28
N CYS A 204 -8.09 -8.65 5.16
CA CYS A 204 -7.96 -9.78 6.06
C CYS A 204 -6.65 -10.56 5.84
N GLN A 205 -6.13 -10.58 4.61
CA GLN A 205 -4.90 -11.26 4.22
C GLN A 205 -3.65 -10.37 4.33
N ASN A 206 -3.81 -9.06 4.27
CA ASN A 206 -2.68 -8.12 4.23
C ASN A 206 -1.93 -8.07 5.58
N SER A 207 -0.60 -8.27 5.52
CA SER A 207 0.30 -8.33 6.68
C SER A 207 0.58 -6.96 7.33
N HIS A 208 0.30 -5.87 6.63
CA HIS A 208 0.40 -4.51 7.17
C HIS A 208 -0.69 -4.21 8.21
N TYR A 209 -1.84 -4.89 8.16
CA TYR A 209 -2.85 -4.82 9.21
C TYR A 209 -2.54 -5.88 10.28
N THR A 210 -2.29 -5.43 11.50
CA THR A 210 -2.03 -6.35 12.61
C THR A 210 -3.27 -7.22 12.89
N THR A 211 -3.06 -8.43 13.40
CA THR A 211 -4.16 -9.31 13.82
C THR A 211 -5.05 -8.64 14.87
N GLU A 212 -4.47 -7.84 15.77
CA GLU A 212 -5.19 -6.98 16.73
C GLU A 212 -6.11 -5.97 16.02
N TYR A 213 -5.60 -5.29 14.98
CA TYR A 213 -6.36 -4.32 14.21
C TYR A 213 -7.51 -4.97 13.43
N LYS A 214 -7.26 -6.14 12.82
CA LYS A 214 -8.31 -6.92 12.14
C LYS A 214 -9.40 -7.38 13.12
N LYS A 215 -9.01 -7.83 14.32
CA LYS A 215 -9.94 -8.18 15.42
C LYS A 215 -10.76 -6.98 15.91
N LYS A 216 -10.15 -5.79 15.99
CA LYS A 216 -10.80 -4.58 16.50
C LYS A 216 -11.92 -4.09 15.58
N TYR A 217 -11.77 -4.24 14.26
CA TYR A 217 -12.67 -3.62 13.29
C TYR A 217 -13.53 -4.60 12.47
N CYS A 218 -12.99 -5.75 12.05
CA CYS A 218 -13.67 -6.67 11.13
C CYS A 218 -13.47 -8.14 11.52
N SER A 219 -13.64 -8.45 12.80
CA SER A 219 -13.40 -9.78 13.39
C SER A 219 -14.20 -10.90 12.71
N THR A 220 -15.50 -10.69 12.51
CA THR A 220 -16.44 -11.62 11.87
C THR A 220 -16.19 -11.70 10.36
N THR A 221 -16.03 -10.55 9.69
CA THR A 221 -15.75 -10.55 8.24
C THR A 221 -14.41 -11.23 7.91
N CYS A 222 -13.37 -11.02 8.70
CA CYS A 222 -12.08 -11.71 8.52
C CYS A 222 -12.07 -13.14 9.05
N LYS A 223 -13.21 -13.68 9.50
CA LYS A 223 -13.35 -15.03 10.07
C LYS A 223 -12.34 -15.31 11.20
N ILE A 224 -11.94 -14.26 11.91
CA ILE A 224 -11.15 -14.38 13.15
C ILE A 224 -12.06 -14.82 14.30
N CYS A 225 -13.37 -14.63 14.11
CA CYS A 225 -14.44 -15.13 14.95
C CYS A 225 -15.43 -15.93 14.09
N ILE A 226 -15.72 -17.18 14.47
CA ILE A 226 -16.62 -18.13 13.79
C ILE A 226 -17.68 -18.65 14.75
#